data_AF-Q1DEG3-F1
#
_entry.id   AF-Q1DEG3-F1
#
_cell.length_a   1.000
_cell.length_b   1.000
_cell.length_c   1.000
_cell.angle_alpha   90.00
_cell.angle_beta   90.00
_cell.angle_gamma   90.00
#
_symmetry.space_group_name_H-M   'P 1'
#
loop_
_entity.id
_entity.type
_entity.pdbx_description
1 polymer ?
#
loop_
_entity_poly.entity_id
_entity_poly.type
_entity_poly.pdbx_seq_one_letter_code
_entity_poly.pdbx_strand_id
1 'polypeptide(L)'
;MNSPILILGLLVASADPSHAANSSRERSATVNSASTSASRDRVSMQANGASLVVELKTVRDVSAVVVTESSPVAFWPFQKNDVIVRINTKQISRPSDILFVWRTGAPSSFEFEVLRGGTRLVFTGTAAEFPGLALPPTPEPPPPPPPPTP
;
A
#
# COMPACT_ATOMS: atom_id res chain seq x y z
N MET A 1 -26.02 8.79 59.36
CA MET A 1 -26.31 8.08 58.08
C MET A 1 -26.21 9.11 56.97
N ASN A 2 -25.27 8.89 56.04
CA ASN A 2 -24.83 9.83 55.02
C ASN A 2 -25.81 9.95 53.85
N SER A 3 -25.84 11.15 53.26
CA SER A 3 -26.37 11.46 51.93
C SER A 3 -25.28 12.16 51.09
N PRO A 4 -25.40 12.15 49.74
CA PRO A 4 -24.27 12.04 48.83
C PRO A 4 -23.68 13.38 48.36
N ILE A 5 -22.40 13.36 47.98
CA ILE A 5 -21.70 14.49 47.37
C ILE A 5 -21.58 14.25 45.85
N LEU A 6 -22.20 15.15 45.09
CA LEU A 6 -21.88 15.46 43.69
C LEU A 6 -20.59 16.29 43.66
N ILE A 7 -19.61 15.92 42.84
CA ILE A 7 -18.52 16.83 42.47
C ILE A 7 -18.57 17.11 40.97
N LEU A 8 -18.80 18.38 40.68
CA LEU A 8 -18.58 19.07 39.42
C LEU A 8 -17.42 20.06 39.67
N GLY A 9 -16.45 20.16 38.77
CA GLY A 9 -15.38 21.16 38.82
C GLY A 9 -14.10 20.66 38.10
N LEU A 10 -13.75 21.04 36.86
CA LEU A 10 -13.45 22.35 36.24
C LEU A 10 -11.93 22.66 36.25
N LEU A 11 -11.43 22.98 35.05
CA LEU A 11 -10.22 23.73 34.68
C LEU A 11 -8.84 23.10 34.92
N VAL A 12 -8.06 22.97 33.84
CA VAL A 12 -6.65 23.37 33.90
C VAL A 12 -6.34 24.30 32.73
N ALA A 13 -5.76 25.44 33.09
CA ALA A 13 -5.34 26.50 32.21
C ALA A 13 -3.97 26.20 31.59
N SER A 14 -3.75 26.81 30.43
CA SER A 14 -2.54 26.85 29.62
C SER A 14 -1.31 27.42 30.34
N ALA A 15 -0.12 26.87 30.04
CA ALA A 15 1.11 27.64 29.92
C ALA A 15 2.19 26.82 29.18
N ASP A 16 2.47 27.22 27.94
CA ASP A 16 3.72 26.96 27.20
C ASP A 16 4.83 27.88 27.79
N PRO A 17 6.11 27.49 27.75
CA PRO A 17 6.95 28.05 26.69
C PRO A 17 8.00 27.08 26.11
N SER A 18 8.03 27.02 24.79
CA SER A 18 9.24 27.18 23.96
C SER A 18 10.37 26.15 24.10
N HIS A 19 10.37 25.16 23.21
CA HIS A 19 11.59 24.74 22.54
C HIS A 19 11.34 24.72 21.03
N ALA A 20 12.00 25.64 20.33
CA ALA A 20 11.94 25.77 18.90
C ALA A 20 12.50 24.50 18.22
N ALA A 21 11.65 23.80 17.49
CA ALA A 21 12.07 22.99 16.35
C ALA A 21 11.26 23.48 15.15
N ASN A 22 11.89 24.36 14.39
CA ASN A 22 11.46 24.78 13.08
C ASN A 22 11.39 23.53 12.17
N SER A 23 10.20 22.99 11.93
CA SER A 23 9.92 22.14 10.78
C SER A 23 8.86 22.83 9.94
N SER A 24 9.34 23.87 9.25
CA SER A 24 8.67 24.46 8.11
C SER A 24 8.44 23.40 7.03
N ARG A 25 7.22 23.38 6.50
CA ARG A 25 6.75 22.66 5.30
C ARG A 25 6.72 21.13 5.39
N GLU A 26 5.55 20.64 5.74
CA GLU A 26 4.90 19.71 4.82
C GLU A 26 3.70 20.43 4.21
N ARG A 27 3.96 21.03 3.04
CA ARG A 27 2.92 21.15 2.03
C ARG A 27 2.33 19.75 1.92
N SER A 28 1.05 19.59 2.24
CA SER A 28 0.24 18.49 1.71
C SER A 28 0.25 18.63 0.19
N ALA A 29 1.31 18.17 -0.44
CA ALA A 29 1.21 17.65 -1.77
C ALA A 29 0.21 16.51 -1.64
N THR A 30 -0.90 16.61 -2.35
CA THR A 30 -1.75 15.46 -2.67
C THR A 30 -0.89 14.54 -3.54
N VAL A 31 0.05 13.86 -2.91
CA VAL A 31 0.82 12.78 -3.53
C VAL A 31 -0.14 11.60 -3.55
N ASN A 32 -0.22 10.91 -4.68
CA ASN A 32 -0.98 9.68 -4.83
C ASN A 32 -0.44 8.62 -3.85
N SER A 33 -0.88 8.69 -2.59
CA SER A 33 -0.37 7.88 -1.49
C SER A 33 -0.96 6.49 -1.60
N ALA A 34 -0.17 5.59 -2.20
CA ALA A 34 -0.53 4.19 -2.22
C ALA A 34 -0.28 3.56 -0.85
N SER A 35 -1.36 3.24 -0.12
CA SER A 35 -1.23 2.52 1.15
C SER A 35 -1.18 1.01 0.87
N THR A 36 -0.10 0.36 1.29
CA THR A 36 0.01 -1.10 1.25
C THR A 36 0.14 -1.68 2.65
N SER A 37 -0.76 -2.60 3.01
CA SER A 37 -0.68 -3.35 4.27
C SER A 37 -0.68 -4.84 3.94
N ALA A 38 0.27 -5.57 4.53
CA ALA A 38 0.47 -6.99 4.30
C ALA A 38 0.48 -7.75 5.62
N SER A 39 -0.42 -8.70 5.76
CA SER A 39 -0.28 -9.84 6.66
C SER A 39 0.16 -11.06 5.84
N ARG A 40 0.56 -12.16 6.50
CA ARG A 40 0.98 -13.40 5.82
C ARG A 40 -0.03 -13.88 4.77
N ASP A 41 -1.31 -13.65 5.05
CA ASP A 41 -2.43 -14.20 4.28
C ASP A 41 -3.26 -13.14 3.56
N ARG A 42 -2.87 -11.86 3.63
CA ARG A 42 -3.65 -10.76 3.03
C ARG A 42 -2.77 -9.58 2.64
N VAL A 43 -2.94 -9.09 1.42
CA VAL A 43 -2.41 -7.81 0.96
C VAL A 43 -3.58 -6.91 0.58
N SER A 44 -3.57 -5.69 1.09
CA SER A 44 -4.48 -4.62 0.68
C SER A 44 -3.67 -3.48 0.07
N MET A 45 -4.16 -2.98 -1.06
CA MET A 45 -3.59 -1.86 -1.80
C MET A 45 -4.69 -0.83 -2.02
N GLN A 46 -4.33 0.43 -1.82
CA GLN A 46 -5.19 1.56 -2.17
C GLN A 46 -4.43 2.51 -3.08
N ALA A 47 -5.09 3.07 -4.08
CA ALA A 47 -4.50 4.04 -5.00
C ALA A 47 -5.58 4.90 -5.62
N ASN A 48 -5.46 6.23 -5.57
CA ASN A 48 -6.41 7.18 -6.16
C ASN A 48 -7.90 6.87 -5.82
N GLY A 49 -8.17 6.44 -4.58
CA GLY A 49 -9.52 6.06 -4.14
C GLY A 49 -10.00 4.67 -4.60
N ALA A 50 -9.18 3.93 -5.35
CA ALA A 50 -9.40 2.53 -5.69
C ALA A 50 -8.79 1.60 -4.65
N SER A 51 -9.36 0.41 -4.50
CA SER A 51 -8.97 -0.63 -3.55
C SER A 51 -8.80 -1.97 -4.26
N LEU A 52 -7.73 -2.68 -3.92
CA LEU A 52 -7.47 -4.06 -4.34
C LEU A 52 -7.06 -4.86 -3.11
N VAL A 53 -7.79 -5.94 -2.82
CA VAL A 53 -7.50 -6.85 -1.72
C VAL A 53 -7.26 -8.24 -2.28
N VAL A 54 -6.15 -8.84 -1.88
CA VAL A 54 -5.74 -10.18 -2.28
C VAL A 54 -5.46 -11.00 -1.03
N GLU A 55 -6.04 -12.20 -0.97
CA GLU A 55 -5.97 -13.07 0.21
C GLU A 55 -5.54 -14.48 -0.18
N LEU A 56 -4.88 -15.17 0.73
CA LEU A 56 -4.63 -16.60 0.62
C LEU A 56 -5.93 -17.34 1.00
N LYS A 57 -6.49 -18.13 0.07
CA LYS A 57 -7.69 -18.94 0.30
C LYS A 57 -7.51 -20.35 -0.21
N THR A 58 -8.21 -21.30 0.39
CA THR A 58 -8.28 -22.67 -0.15
C THR A 58 -9.32 -22.73 -1.27
N VAL A 59 -8.89 -23.12 -2.46
CA VAL A 59 -9.75 -23.32 -3.65
C VAL A 59 -9.50 -24.73 -4.16
N ARG A 60 -10.53 -25.60 -4.13
CA ARG A 60 -10.44 -27.01 -4.56
C ARG A 60 -9.25 -27.73 -3.89
N ASP A 61 -9.17 -27.62 -2.56
CA ASP A 61 -8.14 -28.24 -1.71
C ASP A 61 -6.69 -27.73 -1.90
N VAL A 62 -6.51 -26.64 -2.67
CA VAL A 62 -5.20 -26.01 -2.87
C VAL A 62 -5.21 -24.58 -2.34
N SER A 63 -4.15 -24.17 -1.64
CA SER A 63 -3.96 -22.77 -1.25
C SER A 63 -3.66 -21.92 -2.48
N ALA A 64 -4.49 -20.91 -2.71
CA ALA A 64 -4.48 -20.05 -3.88
C ALA A 64 -4.55 -18.58 -3.45
N VAL A 65 -3.93 -17.71 -4.23
CA VAL A 65 -3.91 -16.27 -3.99
C VAL A 65 -5.06 -15.64 -4.77
N VAL A 66 -6.10 -15.21 -4.05
CA VAL A 66 -7.40 -14.83 -4.61
C VAL A 66 -7.66 -13.35 -4.42
N VAL A 67 -8.14 -12.69 -5.47
CA VAL A 67 -8.62 -11.30 -5.40
C VAL A 67 -10.00 -11.31 -4.73
N THR A 68 -10.10 -10.69 -3.55
CA THR A 68 -11.34 -10.67 -2.77
C THR A 68 -12.06 -9.33 -2.85
N GLU A 69 -11.35 -8.28 -3.22
CA GLU A 69 -11.89 -6.96 -3.52
C GLU A 69 -11.14 -6.34 -4.69
N SER A 70 -11.87 -5.74 -5.63
CA SER A 70 -11.32 -4.90 -6.70
C SER A 70 -12.36 -3.83 -7.02
N SER A 71 -12.04 -2.57 -6.70
CA SER A 71 -12.97 -1.45 -6.85
C SER A 71 -12.23 -0.16 -7.19
N PRO A 72 -12.75 0.67 -8.11
CA PRO A 72 -13.91 0.41 -8.98
C PRO A 72 -13.57 -0.58 -10.12
N VAL A 73 -14.60 -1.18 -10.71
CA VAL A 73 -14.52 -2.18 -11.80
C VAL A 73 -14.05 -1.49 -13.10
N ALA A 74 -12.75 -1.25 -13.20
CA ALA A 74 -12.01 -0.76 -14.38
C ALA A 74 -10.61 -0.28 -13.98
N PHE A 75 -10.45 0.11 -12.71
CA PHE A 75 -9.21 0.69 -12.23
C PHE A 75 -8.09 -0.35 -12.14
N TRP A 76 -8.43 -1.55 -11.66
CA TRP A 76 -7.52 -2.69 -11.66
C TRP A 76 -7.93 -3.66 -12.78
N PRO A 77 -6.97 -4.33 -13.46
CA PRO A 77 -7.28 -5.38 -14.44
C PRO A 77 -7.88 -6.64 -13.79
N PHE A 78 -7.82 -6.72 -12.45
CA PHE A 78 -8.33 -7.81 -11.66
C PHE A 78 -9.82 -7.66 -11.35
N GLN A 79 -10.50 -8.80 -11.31
CA GLN A 79 -11.87 -8.93 -10.84
C GLN A 79 -11.91 -9.76 -9.57
N LYS A 80 -12.98 -9.57 -8.78
CA LYS A 80 -13.24 -10.42 -7.62
C LYS A 80 -13.32 -11.89 -8.06
N ASN A 81 -12.68 -12.75 -7.28
CA ASN A 81 -12.50 -14.19 -7.51
C ASN A 81 -11.46 -14.58 -8.57
N ASP A 82 -10.71 -13.63 -9.12
CA ASP A 82 -9.51 -13.98 -9.88
C ASP A 82 -8.49 -14.67 -8.99
N VAL A 83 -7.87 -15.73 -9.49
CA VAL A 83 -6.73 -16.39 -8.83
C VAL A 83 -5.45 -15.92 -9.50
N ILE A 84 -4.56 -15.27 -8.77
CA ILE A 84 -3.27 -14.81 -9.29
C ILE A 84 -2.28 -15.97 -9.21
N VAL A 85 -1.76 -16.40 -10.36
CA VAL A 85 -0.90 -17.58 -10.48
C VAL A 85 0.57 -17.19 -10.62
N ARG A 86 0.85 -16.20 -11.46
CA ARG A 86 2.22 -15.80 -11.82
C ARG A 86 2.28 -14.32 -12.10
N ILE A 87 3.41 -13.71 -11.77
CA ILE A 87 3.76 -12.35 -12.21
C ILE A 87 5.16 -12.42 -12.83
N ASN A 88 5.28 -12.04 -14.09
CA ASN A 88 6.48 -12.23 -14.90
C ASN A 88 6.93 -13.70 -14.85
N THR A 89 8.14 -13.96 -14.35
CA THR A 89 8.69 -15.32 -14.18
C THR A 89 8.42 -15.92 -12.80
N LYS A 90 7.84 -15.15 -11.86
CA LYS A 90 7.65 -15.60 -10.47
C LYS A 90 6.26 -16.18 -10.26
N GLN A 91 6.20 -17.44 -9.85
CA GLN A 91 4.98 -18.05 -9.32
C GLN A 91 4.56 -17.36 -8.02
N ILE A 92 3.27 -17.04 -7.91
CA ILE A 92 2.72 -16.38 -6.75
C ILE A 92 2.03 -17.43 -5.87
N SER A 93 2.64 -17.73 -4.73
CA SER A 93 2.09 -18.68 -3.76
C SER A 93 1.57 -17.99 -2.50
N ARG A 94 1.98 -16.75 -2.25
CA ARG A 94 1.54 -15.95 -1.11
C ARG A 94 1.17 -14.53 -1.54
N PRO A 95 0.21 -13.87 -0.88
CA PRO A 95 -0.11 -12.47 -1.15
C PRO A 95 1.12 -11.54 -1.06
N SER A 96 2.04 -11.78 -0.12
CA SER A 96 3.27 -11.00 0.03
C SER A 96 4.23 -11.08 -1.16
N ASP A 97 4.18 -12.16 -1.95
CA ASP A 97 5.02 -12.30 -3.15
C ASP A 97 4.71 -11.23 -4.17
N ILE A 98 3.45 -10.81 -4.22
CA ILE A 98 2.95 -9.81 -5.15
C ILE A 98 3.62 -8.45 -4.86
N LEU A 99 3.65 -8.03 -3.60
CA LEU A 99 4.35 -6.81 -3.18
C LEU A 99 5.85 -6.89 -3.45
N PHE A 100 6.46 -8.07 -3.26
CA PHE A 100 7.88 -8.26 -3.54
C PHE A 100 8.20 -8.07 -5.03
N VAL A 101 7.43 -8.71 -5.91
CA VAL A 101 7.63 -8.58 -7.38
C VAL A 101 7.41 -7.15 -7.83
N TRP A 102 6.39 -6.48 -7.30
CA TRP A 102 6.14 -5.09 -7.65
C TRP A 102 7.24 -4.13 -7.20
N ARG A 103 7.74 -4.27 -5.97
CA ARG A 103 8.84 -3.42 -5.45
C ARG A 103 10.15 -3.63 -6.21
N THR A 104 10.43 -4.86 -6.62
CA THR A 104 11.70 -5.23 -7.29
C THR A 104 11.66 -5.08 -8.81
N GLY A 105 10.47 -5.03 -9.41
CA GLY A 105 10.31 -4.99 -10.86
C GLY A 105 10.25 -3.59 -11.48
N ALA A 106 10.24 -2.50 -10.69
CA ALA A 106 10.22 -1.14 -11.23
C ALA A 106 11.55 -0.79 -11.94
N PRO A 107 11.53 -0.18 -13.15
CA PRO A 107 10.39 0.41 -13.87
C PRO A 107 9.78 -0.47 -15.00
N SER A 108 9.96 -1.79 -14.95
CA SER A 108 9.61 -2.69 -16.07
C SER A 108 8.12 -2.99 -16.18
N SER A 109 7.69 -3.45 -17.37
CA SER A 109 6.38 -4.04 -17.58
C SER A 109 6.18 -5.30 -16.71
N PHE A 110 4.96 -5.49 -16.25
CA PHE A 110 4.50 -6.66 -15.51
C PHE A 110 3.53 -7.47 -16.37
N GLU A 111 3.77 -8.78 -16.46
CA GLU A 111 2.86 -9.78 -17.01
C GLU A 111 2.17 -10.51 -15.87
N PHE A 112 0.87 -10.30 -15.69
CA PHE A 112 0.06 -10.98 -14.69
C PHE A 112 -0.69 -12.12 -15.33
N GLU A 113 -0.54 -13.31 -14.75
CA GLU A 113 -1.30 -14.47 -15.13
C GLU A 113 -2.33 -14.78 -14.06
N VAL A 114 -3.59 -14.84 -14.46
CA VAL A 114 -4.70 -15.15 -13.56
C VAL A 114 -5.59 -16.27 -14.10
N LEU A 115 -6.30 -16.95 -13.21
CA LEU A 115 -7.43 -17.80 -13.55
C LEU A 115 -8.73 -17.07 -13.20
N ARG A 116 -9.55 -16.80 -14.22
CA ARG A 116 -10.89 -16.21 -14.08
C ARG A 116 -11.93 -17.22 -14.52
N GLY A 117 -12.74 -17.72 -13.59
CA GLY A 117 -13.74 -18.76 -13.88
C GLY A 117 -13.15 -20.03 -14.50
N GLY A 118 -11.87 -20.33 -14.22
CA GLY A 118 -11.14 -21.46 -14.83
C GLY A 118 -10.44 -21.16 -16.15
N THR A 119 -10.63 -19.97 -16.72
CA THR A 119 -9.90 -19.52 -17.92
C THR A 119 -8.62 -18.81 -17.53
N ARG A 120 -7.50 -19.18 -18.15
CA ARG A 120 -6.22 -18.49 -17.97
C ARG A 120 -6.23 -17.19 -18.78
N LEU A 121 -6.03 -16.08 -18.10
CA LEU A 121 -5.92 -14.75 -18.69
C LEU A 121 -4.54 -14.17 -18.37
N VAL A 122 -3.99 -13.41 -19.31
CA VAL A 122 -2.73 -12.71 -19.15
C VAL A 122 -2.97 -11.22 -19.35
N PHE A 123 -2.53 -10.41 -18.40
CA PHE A 123 -2.57 -8.95 -18.47
C PHE A 123 -1.15 -8.41 -18.49
N THR A 124 -0.89 -7.41 -19.31
CA THR A 124 0.39 -6.69 -19.31
C THR A 124 0.14 -5.25 -18.93
N GLY A 125 1.00 -4.68 -18.08
CA GLY A 125 0.97 -3.25 -17.77
C GLY A 125 2.23 -2.78 -17.07
N THR A 126 2.45 -1.48 -17.06
CA THR A 126 3.61 -0.82 -16.44
C THR A 126 3.29 -0.36 -15.02
N ALA A 127 4.32 -0.09 -14.21
CA ALA A 127 4.12 0.49 -12.87
C ALA A 127 3.27 1.78 -12.89
N ALA A 128 3.27 2.55 -13.98
CA ALA A 128 2.45 3.75 -14.15
C ALA A 128 0.96 3.44 -14.37
N GLU A 129 0.64 2.33 -15.03
CA GLU A 129 -0.73 1.84 -15.24
C GLU A 129 -1.31 1.17 -13.98
N PHE A 130 -0.46 0.93 -12.98
CA PHE A 130 -0.86 0.49 -11.64
C PHE A 130 -0.55 1.61 -10.64
N PRO A 131 -1.40 2.65 -10.55
CA PRO A 131 -1.13 3.88 -9.78
C PRO A 131 -0.91 3.67 -8.27
N GLY A 132 -1.12 2.46 -7.75
CA GLY A 132 -0.71 2.06 -6.40
C GLY A 132 0.78 1.71 -6.24
N LEU A 133 1.56 1.81 -7.32
CA LEU A 133 2.93 1.32 -7.42
C LEU A 133 3.95 2.40 -7.77
N ALA A 134 3.52 3.66 -7.94
CA ALA A 134 4.46 4.76 -8.06
C ALA A 134 5.19 4.93 -6.72
N LEU A 135 6.42 4.42 -6.62
CA LEU A 135 7.31 4.77 -5.53
C LEU A 135 7.53 6.29 -5.58
N PRO A 136 7.55 6.98 -4.42
CA PRO A 136 7.98 8.37 -4.42
C PRO A 136 9.34 8.47 -5.10
N PRO A 137 9.61 9.56 -5.86
CA PRO A 137 10.92 9.75 -6.46
C PRO A 137 12.01 9.60 -5.38
N THR A 138 13.08 8.87 -5.68
CA THR A 138 14.22 8.74 -4.77
C THR A 138 14.69 10.15 -4.39
N PRO A 139 14.79 10.49 -3.08
CA PRO A 139 15.32 11.78 -2.66
C PRO A 139 16.68 12.02 -3.32
N GLU A 140 16.90 13.23 -3.84
CA GLU A 140 18.19 13.58 -4.40
C GLU A 140 19.27 13.41 -3.32
N PRO A 141 20.45 12.82 -3.64
CA PRO A 141 21.51 12.67 -2.67
C PRO A 141 21.84 14.04 -2.05
N PRO A 142 22.12 14.11 -0.73
CA PRO A 142 22.58 15.36 -0.16
C PRO A 142 23.85 15.81 -0.90
N PRO A 143 24.04 17.13 -1.12
CA PRO A 143 25.23 17.63 -1.77
C PRO A 143 26.48 17.12 -1.01
N PRO A 144 27.58 16.80 -1.72
CA PRO A 144 28.80 16.38 -1.07
C PRO A 144 29.28 17.47 -0.10
N PRO A 145 29.92 17.10 1.02
CA PRO A 145 30.50 18.08 1.92
C PRO A 145 31.51 18.96 1.17
N PRO A 146 31.64 20.24 1.53
CA PRO A 146 32.65 21.10 0.92
C PRO A 146 34.05 20.52 1.16
N PRO A 147 34.98 20.69 0.20
CA PRO A 147 36.36 20.28 0.40
C PRO A 147 36.97 21.02 1.61
N PRO A 148 37.88 20.38 2.37
CA PRO A 148 38.57 21.04 3.47
C PRO A 148 39.35 22.25 2.95
N THR A 149 39.21 23.39 3.61
CA THR A 149 39.96 24.62 3.34
C THR A 149 41.46 24.39 3.67
N PRO A 150 42.40 24.81 2.81
CA PRO A 150 43.83 24.73 3.09
C PRO A 150 44.27 25.64 4.26
#